data_AF-A0A5C4U742-F1
#
_entry.id   AF-A0A5C4U742-F1
#
_cell.length_a   1.000
_cell.length_b   1.000
_cell.length_c   1.000
_cell.angle_alpha   90.00
_cell.angle_beta   90.00
_cell.angle_gamma   90.00
#
_symmetry.space_group_name_H-M   'P 1'
#
loop_
_entity.id
_entity.type
_entity.pdbx_description
1 polymer ?
#
loop_
_entity_poly.entity_id
_entity_poly.type
_entity_poly.pdbx_seq_one_letter_code
_entity_poly.pdbx_strand_id
1 'polypeptide(L)'
;MSKPLYQDIVLDDAAVARVREYIASSGFEFNGYREFEINRRARYLGWIVQAEDLEAFGVGLRAGGEGTFIRMSREQLLGEPSAKVLPLNNPVKARDTLTLSRFYPATIKTGVDTYAGDEGLPGADMDLDLLEAQLHDIADFHRGEPTYGNQEILDLKIYWGTLLAGRYPRLKALASRMSEKQLTRLEHFETEVRESEPILKELGLPTLETLKTIPTRNG
;
A
#
# COMPACT_ATOMS: atom_id res chain seq x y z
N MET A 1 10.12 -17.95 -0.99
CA MET A 1 8.80 -17.27 -0.78
C MET A 1 8.41 -17.37 0.69
N SER A 2 8.16 -16.26 1.42
CA SER A 2 7.58 -16.36 2.77
C SER A 2 6.10 -16.69 2.63
N LYS A 3 5.65 -17.75 3.31
CA LYS A 3 4.22 -18.05 3.44
C LYS A 3 3.65 -17.07 4.48
N PRO A 4 2.41 -16.56 4.30
CA PRO A 4 1.76 -15.80 5.34
C PRO A 4 1.67 -16.67 6.60
N LEU A 5 2.06 -16.11 7.75
CA LEU A 5 2.07 -16.84 9.03
C LEU A 5 0.67 -17.33 9.40
N TYR A 6 -0.35 -16.54 9.02
CA TYR A 6 -1.75 -16.86 9.27
C TYR A 6 -2.60 -16.70 8.02
N GLN A 7 -3.72 -17.42 8.00
CA GLN A 7 -4.78 -17.26 7.01
C GLN A 7 -5.82 -16.27 7.51
N ASP A 8 -6.66 -15.77 6.59
CA ASP A 8 -7.86 -15.02 6.96
C ASP A 8 -8.72 -15.79 7.97
N ILE A 9 -9.36 -15.06 8.88
CA ILE A 9 -10.24 -15.62 9.91
C ILE A 9 -11.69 -15.40 9.51
N VAL A 10 -12.50 -16.45 9.59
CA VAL A 10 -13.96 -16.34 9.55
C VAL A 10 -14.44 -16.03 10.97
N LEU A 11 -15.15 -14.92 11.12
CA LEU A 11 -15.65 -14.42 12.40
C LEU A 11 -16.97 -15.09 12.76
N ASP A 12 -16.94 -15.88 13.83
CA ASP A 12 -18.16 -16.38 14.47
C ASP A 12 -18.89 -15.25 15.23
N ASP A 13 -20.05 -15.55 15.79
CA ASP A 13 -20.86 -14.56 16.51
C ASP A 13 -20.13 -13.99 17.74
N ALA A 14 -19.29 -14.80 18.40
CA ALA A 14 -18.51 -14.35 19.54
C ALA A 14 -17.42 -13.36 19.11
N ALA A 15 -16.75 -13.60 17.98
CA ALA A 15 -15.77 -12.69 17.41
C ALA A 15 -16.42 -11.39 16.94
N VAL A 16 -17.60 -11.47 16.30
CA VAL A 16 -18.37 -10.27 15.93
C VAL A 16 -18.78 -9.46 17.17
N ALA A 17 -19.18 -10.11 18.26
CA ALA A 17 -19.49 -9.41 19.52
C ALA A 17 -18.25 -8.67 20.07
N ARG A 18 -17.07 -9.30 20.05
CA ARG A 18 -15.81 -8.66 20.44
C ARG A 18 -15.45 -7.45 19.56
N VAL A 19 -15.66 -7.55 18.25
CA VAL A 19 -15.48 -6.42 17.33
C VAL A 19 -16.41 -5.27 17.69
N ARG A 20 -17.70 -5.54 17.96
CA ARG A 20 -18.66 -4.50 18.38
C ARG A 20 -18.25 -3.83 19.69
N GLU A 21 -17.84 -4.63 20.68
CA GLU A 21 -17.38 -4.13 21.97
C GLU A 21 -16.14 -3.24 21.81
N TYR A 22 -15.18 -3.66 20.98
CA TYR A 22 -13.99 -2.86 20.69
C TYR A 22 -14.34 -1.53 20.03
N ILE A 23 -15.20 -1.51 19.00
CA ILE A 23 -15.69 -0.28 18.36
C ILE A 23 -16.37 0.66 19.36
N ALA A 24 -17.25 0.12 20.21
CA ALA A 24 -17.99 0.90 21.20
C ALA A 24 -17.08 1.49 22.27
N SER A 25 -16.17 0.69 22.82
CA SER A 25 -15.22 1.12 23.86
C SER A 25 -14.18 2.11 23.35
N SER A 26 -13.80 2.02 22.07
CA SER A 26 -12.83 2.93 21.47
C SER A 26 -13.45 4.25 20.99
N GLY A 27 -14.78 4.35 20.93
CA GLY A 27 -15.48 5.50 20.35
C GLY A 27 -15.23 5.67 18.86
N PHE A 28 -14.97 4.58 18.11
CA PHE A 28 -14.71 4.65 16.68
C PHE A 28 -15.94 5.21 15.95
N GLU A 29 -15.71 6.24 15.14
CA GLU A 29 -16.73 6.90 14.34
C GLU A 29 -16.20 7.11 12.92
N PHE A 30 -17.06 6.87 11.92
CA PHE A 30 -16.71 7.07 10.52
C PHE A 30 -17.87 7.81 9.84
N ASN A 31 -17.59 9.02 9.35
CA ASN A 31 -18.58 9.89 8.69
C ASN A 31 -19.87 10.09 9.50
N GLY A 32 -19.75 10.25 10.82
CA GLY A 32 -20.89 10.42 11.74
C GLY A 32 -21.60 9.12 12.14
N TYR A 33 -21.17 7.96 11.61
CA TYR A 33 -21.73 6.66 11.97
C TYR A 33 -20.91 5.99 13.08
N ARG A 34 -21.63 5.39 14.04
CA ARG A 34 -21.07 4.57 15.14
C ARG A 34 -21.57 3.12 15.11
N GLU A 35 -22.61 2.88 14.33
CA GLU A 35 -23.15 1.54 14.09
C GLU A 35 -22.67 1.04 12.74
N PHE A 36 -22.13 -0.18 12.74
CA PHE A 36 -21.51 -0.78 11.58
C PHE A 36 -22.05 -2.18 11.31
N GLU A 37 -22.19 -2.49 10.03
CA GLU A 37 -22.22 -3.88 9.57
C GLU A 37 -20.78 -4.39 9.53
N ILE A 38 -20.53 -5.51 10.23
CA ILE A 38 -19.20 -6.11 10.33
C ILE A 38 -19.08 -7.23 9.31
N ASN A 39 -18.04 -7.18 8.48
CA ASN A 39 -17.71 -8.26 7.56
C ASN A 39 -17.28 -9.49 8.35
N ARG A 40 -17.88 -10.65 8.05
CA ARG A 40 -17.61 -11.94 8.69
C ARG A 40 -16.24 -12.52 8.35
N ARG A 41 -15.43 -11.84 7.54
CA ARG A 41 -14.07 -12.27 7.22
C ARG A 41 -13.08 -11.18 7.60
N ALA A 42 -12.21 -11.50 8.57
CA ALA A 42 -11.07 -10.67 8.90
C ALA A 42 -9.86 -11.09 8.05
N ARG A 43 -9.22 -10.13 7.41
CA ARG A 43 -8.10 -10.37 6.49
C ARG A 43 -6.80 -10.32 7.28
N TYR A 44 -5.92 -11.31 7.12
CA TYR A 44 -4.59 -11.21 7.70
C TYR A 44 -3.80 -10.12 6.97
N LEU A 45 -3.27 -9.16 7.73
CA LEU A 45 -2.57 -8.00 7.21
C LEU A 45 -1.06 -8.04 7.52
N GLY A 46 -0.62 -8.93 8.41
CA GLY A 46 0.76 -8.96 8.89
C GLY A 46 1.12 -7.72 9.72
N TRP A 47 2.40 -7.38 9.75
CA TRP A 47 2.90 -6.16 10.39
C TRP A 47 2.72 -4.97 9.45
N ILE A 48 1.65 -4.20 9.64
CA ILE A 48 1.38 -3.01 8.84
C ILE A 48 2.09 -1.77 9.39
N VAL A 49 2.18 -1.60 10.72
CA VAL A 49 2.66 -0.36 11.35
C VAL A 49 3.94 -0.64 12.12
N GLN A 50 5.01 0.10 11.81
CA GLN A 50 6.34 -0.11 12.41
C GLN A 50 6.36 0.10 13.93
N ALA A 51 5.57 1.04 14.44
CA ALA A 51 5.42 1.28 15.88
C ALA A 51 4.68 0.16 16.62
N GLU A 52 4.09 -0.79 15.90
CA GLU A 52 3.31 -1.88 16.48
C GLU A 52 4.08 -3.20 16.42
N ASP A 53 4.40 -3.73 17.59
CA ASP A 53 5.05 -5.04 17.75
C ASP A 53 4.04 -6.20 17.62
N LEU A 54 3.05 -6.05 16.74
CA LEU A 54 1.92 -6.96 16.62
C LEU A 54 1.41 -7.08 15.19
N GLU A 55 1.02 -8.29 14.83
CA GLU A 55 0.35 -8.55 13.56
C GLU A 55 -1.11 -8.10 13.61
N ALA A 56 -1.58 -7.54 12.51
CA ALA A 56 -2.93 -7.04 12.39
C ALA A 56 -3.80 -7.97 11.53
N PHE A 57 -5.07 -8.01 11.89
CA PHE A 57 -6.16 -8.45 11.04
C PHE A 57 -7.06 -7.25 10.73
N GLY A 58 -7.39 -7.09 9.46
CA GLY A 58 -8.33 -6.07 8.98
C GLY A 58 -9.75 -6.58 9.06
N VAL A 59 -10.57 -5.95 9.89
CA VAL A 59 -12.00 -6.22 10.00
C VAL A 59 -12.75 -5.14 9.22
N GLY A 60 -13.34 -5.54 8.09
CA GLY A 60 -14.13 -4.62 7.26
C GLY A 60 -15.42 -4.21 7.94
N LEU A 61 -15.74 -2.92 7.86
CA LEU A 61 -16.94 -2.29 8.42
C LEU A 61 -17.69 -1.54 7.32
N ARG A 62 -19.02 -1.54 7.36
CA ARG A 62 -19.86 -0.78 6.42
C ARG A 62 -20.89 0.06 7.17
N ALA A 63 -21.00 1.34 6.80
CA ALA A 63 -22.00 2.27 7.30
C ALA A 63 -22.33 3.32 6.24
N GLY A 64 -23.60 3.73 6.13
CA GLY A 64 -24.02 4.77 5.18
C GLY A 64 -23.73 4.48 3.70
N GLY A 65 -23.58 3.21 3.31
CA GLY A 65 -23.18 2.80 1.95
C GLY A 65 -21.68 2.88 1.67
N GLU A 66 -20.88 3.32 2.65
CA GLU A 66 -19.42 3.40 2.55
C GLU A 66 -18.73 2.32 3.40
N GLY A 67 -17.54 1.92 2.97
CA GLY A 67 -16.72 0.92 3.66
C GLY A 67 -15.51 1.54 4.35
N THR A 68 -15.20 1.04 5.53
CA THR A 68 -13.97 1.31 6.28
C THR A 68 -13.46 0.00 6.89
N PHE A 69 -12.39 0.04 7.69
CA PHE A 69 -11.96 -1.12 8.46
C PHE A 69 -11.28 -0.67 9.75
N ILE A 70 -11.24 -1.59 10.71
CA ILE A 70 -10.40 -1.48 11.89
C ILE A 70 -9.35 -2.59 11.90
N ARG A 71 -8.27 -2.38 12.64
CA ARG A 71 -7.24 -3.38 12.89
C ARG A 71 -7.40 -3.96 14.27
N MET A 72 -7.32 -5.29 14.36
CA MET A 72 -7.32 -6.02 15.63
C MET A 72 -6.24 -7.11 15.57
N SER A 73 -5.62 -7.43 16.70
CA SER A 73 -4.70 -8.58 16.77
C SER A 73 -5.47 -9.89 16.64
N ARG A 74 -4.73 -10.96 16.34
CA ARG A 74 -5.30 -12.31 16.26
C ARG A 74 -5.94 -12.71 17.60
N GLU A 75 -5.22 -12.49 18.68
CA GLU A 75 -5.60 -12.84 20.04
C GLU A 75 -6.88 -12.11 20.46
N GLN A 76 -7.03 -10.84 20.05
CA GLN A 76 -8.27 -10.08 20.28
C GLN A 76 -9.45 -10.72 19.56
N LEU A 77 -9.29 -11.10 18.29
CA LEU A 77 -10.35 -11.73 17.51
C LEU A 77 -10.73 -13.11 18.06
N LEU A 78 -9.77 -13.85 18.61
CA LEU A 78 -10.00 -15.16 19.23
C LEU A 78 -10.48 -15.09 20.69
N GLY A 79 -10.43 -13.92 21.31
CA GLY A 79 -10.89 -13.72 22.69
C GLY A 79 -9.94 -14.27 23.74
N GLU A 80 -8.63 -14.25 23.46
CA GLU A 80 -7.63 -14.70 24.44
C GLU A 80 -7.58 -13.73 25.64
N PRO A 81 -7.55 -14.21 26.90
CA PRO A 81 -7.62 -13.35 28.08
C PRO A 81 -6.50 -12.31 28.22
N SER A 82 -5.33 -12.59 27.64
CA SER A 82 -4.16 -11.70 27.64
C SER A 82 -3.91 -11.06 26.28
N ALA A 83 -4.93 -10.97 25.43
CA ALA A 83 -4.80 -10.39 24.10
C ALA A 83 -4.29 -8.94 24.18
N LYS A 84 -3.17 -8.66 23.52
CA LYS A 84 -2.70 -7.29 23.36
C LYS A 84 -3.63 -6.56 22.38
N VAL A 85 -4.09 -5.38 22.81
CA VAL A 85 -5.01 -4.54 22.03
C VAL A 85 -4.20 -3.65 21.09
N LEU A 86 -4.46 -3.77 19.79
CA LEU A 86 -3.89 -2.85 18.81
C LEU A 86 -4.47 -1.44 18.99
N PRO A 87 -3.66 -0.38 18.80
CA PRO A 87 -4.18 0.98 18.66
C PRO A 87 -5.15 1.08 17.49
N LEU A 88 -6.24 1.81 17.73
CA LEU A 88 -7.25 2.08 16.70
C LEU A 88 -6.62 2.87 15.56
N ASN A 89 -6.79 2.41 14.31
CA ASN A 89 -6.41 3.23 13.16
C ASN A 89 -7.37 4.41 12.99
N ASN A 90 -6.86 5.48 12.39
CA ASN A 90 -7.73 6.55 11.93
C ASN A 90 -8.79 6.00 10.96
N PRO A 91 -10.04 6.49 11.05
CA PRO A 91 -11.10 6.09 10.15
C PRO A 91 -10.77 6.57 8.74
N VAL A 92 -10.70 5.62 7.80
CA VAL A 92 -10.32 5.85 6.40
C VAL A 92 -11.30 5.12 5.50
N LYS A 93 -11.64 5.67 4.33
CA LYS A 93 -12.44 4.91 3.38
C LYS A 93 -11.61 3.76 2.86
N ALA A 94 -12.18 2.56 2.78
CA ALA A 94 -11.47 1.37 2.30
C ALA A 94 -10.88 1.55 0.88
N ARG A 95 -11.49 2.42 0.07
CA ARG A 95 -10.94 2.80 -1.25
C ARG A 95 -9.67 3.65 -1.12
N ASP A 96 -9.61 4.53 -0.12
CA ASP A 96 -8.52 5.48 0.08
C ASP A 96 -7.27 4.76 0.62
N THR A 97 -7.45 3.56 1.17
CA THR A 97 -6.36 2.67 1.60
C THR A 97 -5.81 1.76 0.50
N LEU A 98 -6.35 1.83 -0.72
CA LEU A 98 -5.73 1.18 -1.86
C LEU A 98 -4.47 1.98 -2.21
N THR A 99 -3.33 1.32 -2.36
CA THR A 99 -2.04 1.98 -2.63
C THR A 99 -2.06 2.85 -3.89
N LEU A 100 -2.91 2.50 -4.86
CA LEU A 100 -3.07 3.31 -6.07
C LEU A 100 -3.94 4.56 -5.87
N SER A 101 -4.72 4.65 -4.80
CA SER A 101 -5.67 5.74 -4.57
C SER A 101 -4.99 7.11 -4.48
N ARG A 102 -3.74 7.18 -4.01
CA ARG A 102 -2.99 8.44 -3.94
C ARG A 102 -2.66 9.05 -5.31
N PHE A 103 -2.75 8.25 -6.37
CA PHE A 103 -2.44 8.65 -7.75
C PHE A 103 -3.68 8.91 -8.60
N TYR A 104 -4.87 8.66 -8.07
CA TYR A 104 -6.11 8.89 -8.78
C TYR A 104 -6.84 10.13 -8.23
N PRO A 105 -7.36 11.02 -9.09
CA PRO A 105 -8.22 12.10 -8.63
C PRO A 105 -9.51 11.53 -8.03
N ALA A 106 -10.18 12.33 -7.18
CA ALA A 106 -11.42 11.95 -6.51
C ALA A 106 -12.54 11.49 -7.48
N THR A 107 -12.50 11.96 -8.72
CA THR A 107 -13.33 11.49 -9.83
C THR A 107 -12.47 10.70 -10.81
N ILE A 108 -12.59 9.36 -10.76
CA ILE A 108 -11.83 8.48 -11.64
C ILE A 108 -12.50 8.46 -13.02
N LYS A 109 -11.81 9.02 -14.03
CA LYS A 109 -12.13 8.70 -15.43
C LYS A 109 -11.63 7.27 -15.69
N THR A 110 -12.50 6.41 -16.21
CA THR A 110 -12.18 4.99 -16.47
C THR A 110 -12.00 4.72 -17.96
N GLY A 111 -11.20 3.72 -18.29
CA GLY A 111 -11.06 3.24 -19.67
C GLY A 111 -10.22 4.17 -20.54
N VAL A 112 -10.66 4.41 -21.77
CA VAL A 112 -9.88 5.17 -22.77
C VAL A 112 -9.68 6.63 -22.36
N ASP A 113 -10.59 7.16 -21.54
CA ASP A 113 -10.59 8.56 -21.10
C ASP A 113 -9.65 8.85 -19.92
N THR A 114 -9.09 7.81 -19.28
CA THR A 114 -8.24 7.96 -18.09
C THR A 114 -7.01 8.83 -18.36
N TYR A 115 -6.43 8.73 -19.57
CA TYR A 115 -5.18 9.40 -19.96
C TYR A 115 -5.37 10.33 -21.15
N ALA A 116 -6.61 10.67 -21.49
CA ALA A 116 -6.90 11.49 -22.67
C ALA A 116 -6.36 12.94 -22.56
N GLY A 117 -5.96 13.37 -21.36
CA GLY A 117 -5.35 14.67 -21.10
C GLY A 117 -3.82 14.67 -21.07
N ASP A 118 -3.17 13.52 -21.21
CA ASP A 118 -1.72 13.42 -21.11
C ASP A 118 -1.06 13.98 -22.37
N GLU A 119 -0.04 14.81 -22.18
CA GLU A 119 0.77 15.35 -23.27
C GLU A 119 1.84 14.33 -23.67
N GLY A 120 1.68 13.68 -24.82
CA GLY A 120 2.63 12.67 -25.32
C GLY A 120 2.14 11.25 -25.12
N LEU A 121 2.90 10.41 -24.43
CA LEU A 121 2.57 9.00 -24.22
C LEU A 121 1.47 8.87 -23.14
N PRO A 122 0.27 8.34 -23.45
CA PRO A 122 -0.78 8.19 -22.46
C PRO A 122 -0.38 7.25 -21.32
N GLY A 123 -0.55 7.72 -20.08
CA GLY A 123 -0.21 7.03 -18.83
C GLY A 123 1.25 7.19 -18.41
N ALA A 124 2.10 7.87 -19.19
CA ALA A 124 3.51 8.02 -18.84
C ALA A 124 3.71 8.90 -17.61
N ASP A 125 2.91 9.96 -17.44
CA ASP A 125 2.97 10.80 -16.24
C ASP A 125 2.57 10.01 -14.98
N MET A 126 1.52 9.19 -15.08
CA MET A 126 1.13 8.30 -13.97
C MET A 126 2.21 7.25 -13.68
N ASP A 127 2.83 6.67 -14.71
CA ASP A 127 3.92 5.71 -14.55
C ASP A 127 5.10 6.36 -13.80
N LEU A 128 5.45 7.61 -14.14
CA LEU A 128 6.51 8.39 -13.49
C LEU A 128 6.13 8.79 -12.07
N ASP A 129 4.90 9.28 -11.82
CA ASP A 129 4.40 9.60 -10.48
C ASP A 129 4.55 8.42 -9.52
N LEU A 130 4.20 7.22 -9.98
CA LEU A 130 4.29 5.98 -9.20
C LEU A 130 5.74 5.60 -8.88
N LEU A 131 6.63 5.70 -9.86
CA LEU A 131 8.04 5.37 -9.70
C LEU A 131 8.74 6.37 -8.75
N GLU A 132 8.51 7.66 -8.95
CA GLU A 132 9.10 8.74 -8.13
C GLU A 132 8.59 8.69 -6.69
N ALA A 133 7.28 8.57 -6.49
CA ALA A 133 6.71 8.49 -5.14
C ALA A 133 7.23 7.27 -4.37
N GLN A 134 7.39 6.12 -5.04
CA GLN A 134 7.94 4.94 -4.39
C GLN A 134 9.43 5.10 -4.03
N LEU A 135 10.21 5.79 -4.86
CA LEU A 135 11.61 6.10 -4.55
C LEU A 135 11.71 7.06 -3.35
N HIS A 136 10.82 8.04 -3.26
CA HIS A 136 10.69 8.94 -2.11
C HIS A 136 10.34 8.16 -0.84
N ASP A 137 9.31 7.29 -0.88
CA ASP A 137 8.92 6.46 0.27
C ASP A 137 10.09 5.60 0.77
N ILE A 138 10.94 5.08 -0.13
CA ILE A 138 12.16 4.32 0.24
C ILE A 138 13.16 5.21 0.98
N ALA A 139 13.36 6.44 0.50
CA ALA A 139 14.28 7.38 1.12
C ALA A 139 13.78 7.83 2.51
N ASP A 140 12.48 8.05 2.67
CA ASP A 140 11.86 8.40 3.95
C ASP A 140 12.00 7.25 4.94
N PHE A 141 11.68 6.03 4.50
CA PHE A 141 11.87 4.82 5.30
C PHE A 141 13.32 4.68 5.78
N HIS A 142 14.31 4.90 4.89
CA HIS A 142 15.72 4.81 5.25
C HIS A 142 16.13 5.83 6.33
N ARG A 143 15.49 7.01 6.34
CA ARG A 143 15.72 8.04 7.38
C ARG A 143 14.93 7.80 8.67
N GLY A 144 14.08 6.76 8.73
CA GLY A 144 13.16 6.55 9.84
C GLY A 144 12.04 7.60 9.88
N GLU A 145 11.76 8.23 8.75
CA GLU A 145 10.64 9.15 8.58
C GLU A 145 9.39 8.36 8.16
N PRO A 146 8.18 8.81 8.55
CA PRO A 146 6.96 8.13 8.19
C PRO A 146 6.77 8.09 6.67
N THR A 147 6.59 6.89 6.10
CA THR A 147 6.24 6.75 4.68
C THR A 147 4.76 7.02 4.43
N TYR A 148 4.35 7.17 3.16
CA TYR A 148 2.92 7.30 2.84
C TYR A 148 2.12 6.13 3.43
N GLY A 149 1.18 6.44 4.32
CA GLY A 149 0.32 5.45 4.96
C GLY A 149 1.03 4.56 6.01
N ASN A 150 2.28 4.87 6.39
CA ASN A 150 3.10 4.11 7.36
C ASN A 150 3.29 2.62 6.99
N GLN A 151 3.29 2.28 5.69
CA GLN A 151 3.43 0.89 5.21
C GLN A 151 4.90 0.62 4.91
N GLU A 152 5.61 -0.11 5.77
CA GLU A 152 7.08 0.06 5.79
C GLU A 152 7.96 -1.13 5.38
N ILE A 153 7.55 -2.40 5.47
CA ILE A 153 8.54 -3.50 5.26
C ILE A 153 8.16 -4.51 4.17
N LEU A 154 6.89 -4.94 4.12
CA LEU A 154 6.47 -5.96 3.15
C LEU A 154 6.27 -5.39 1.73
N ASP A 155 5.96 -4.10 1.66
CA ASP A 155 5.55 -3.46 0.41
C ASP A 155 6.72 -2.90 -0.38
N LEU A 156 7.76 -2.32 0.25
CA LEU A 156 8.83 -1.64 -0.48
C LEU A 156 9.47 -2.53 -1.56
N LYS A 157 9.87 -3.76 -1.23
CA LYS A 157 10.49 -4.66 -2.22
C LYS A 157 9.54 -5.12 -3.31
N ILE A 158 8.29 -5.39 -2.96
CA ILE A 158 7.28 -5.89 -3.89
C ILE A 158 6.81 -4.75 -4.81
N TYR A 159 6.43 -3.60 -4.25
CA TYR A 159 6.00 -2.43 -4.99
C TYR A 159 7.12 -1.87 -5.84
N TRP A 160 8.27 -1.56 -5.25
CA TRP A 160 9.41 -1.05 -6.02
C TRP A 160 9.82 -2.04 -7.10
N GLY A 161 9.98 -3.32 -6.77
CA GLY A 161 10.33 -4.34 -7.76
C GLY A 161 9.31 -4.46 -8.89
N THR A 162 8.01 -4.39 -8.59
CA THR A 162 6.95 -4.49 -9.60
C THR A 162 6.87 -3.25 -10.47
N LEU A 163 6.95 -2.05 -9.87
CA LEU A 163 6.95 -0.79 -10.60
C LEU A 163 8.19 -0.68 -11.49
N LEU A 164 9.37 -0.98 -10.94
CA LEU A 164 10.64 -0.92 -11.66
C LEU A 164 10.73 -1.97 -12.77
N ALA A 165 10.19 -3.19 -12.59
CA ALA A 165 10.20 -4.21 -13.62
C ALA A 165 9.09 -4.05 -14.69
N GLY A 166 7.98 -3.39 -14.35
CA GLY A 166 6.83 -3.25 -15.23
C GLY A 166 6.80 -1.89 -15.96
N ARG A 167 6.79 -0.80 -15.19
CA ARG A 167 6.55 0.56 -15.72
C ARG A 167 7.79 1.15 -16.36
N TYR A 168 8.95 1.04 -15.72
CA TYR A 168 10.17 1.61 -16.27
C TYR A 168 10.55 1.02 -17.65
N PRO A 169 10.54 -0.31 -17.88
CA PRO A 169 10.81 -0.85 -19.22
C PRO A 169 9.80 -0.40 -20.28
N ARG A 170 8.52 -0.24 -19.91
CA ARG A 170 7.49 0.33 -20.79
C ARG A 170 7.84 1.77 -21.19
N LEU A 171 8.21 2.61 -20.23
CA LEU A 171 8.64 3.99 -20.49
C LEU A 171 9.85 4.03 -21.43
N LYS A 172 10.86 3.17 -21.21
CA LYS A 172 12.02 3.06 -22.10
C LYS A 172 11.66 2.59 -23.50
N ALA A 173 10.81 1.56 -23.63
CA ALA A 173 10.40 1.02 -24.92
C ALA A 173 9.58 2.00 -25.76
N LEU A 174 8.86 2.91 -25.09
CA LEU A 174 7.96 3.88 -25.73
C LEU A 174 8.48 5.32 -25.68
N ALA A 175 9.75 5.52 -25.35
CA ALA A 175 10.36 6.84 -25.19
C ALA A 175 10.20 7.74 -26.44
N SER A 176 10.20 7.16 -27.64
CA SER A 176 9.98 7.90 -28.90
C SER A 176 8.58 8.51 -29.05
N ARG A 177 7.62 8.12 -28.20
CA ARG A 177 6.25 8.62 -28.18
C ARG A 177 5.99 9.58 -27.03
N MET A 178 6.96 9.78 -26.14
CA MET A 178 6.85 10.68 -25.01
C MET A 178 7.02 12.13 -25.48
N SER A 179 6.39 13.06 -24.76
CA SER A 179 6.67 14.49 -24.95
C SER A 179 8.06 14.84 -24.40
N GLU A 180 8.58 16.01 -24.77
CA GLU A 180 9.88 16.51 -24.27
C GLU A 180 9.89 16.63 -22.74
N LYS A 181 8.76 17.08 -22.16
CA LYS A 181 8.57 17.15 -20.72
C LYS A 181 8.67 15.77 -20.08
N GLN A 182 7.98 14.77 -20.65
CA GLN A 182 7.99 13.41 -20.14
C GLN A 182 9.39 12.77 -20.25
N LEU A 183 10.11 13.01 -21.35
CA LEU A 183 11.49 12.54 -21.52
C LEU A 183 12.44 13.14 -20.49
N THR A 184 12.38 14.46 -20.31
CA THR A 184 13.18 15.17 -19.30
C THR A 184 12.92 14.63 -17.90
N ARG A 185 11.64 14.38 -17.56
CA ARG A 185 11.26 13.81 -16.26
C ARG A 185 11.78 12.38 -16.08
N LEU A 186 11.72 11.54 -17.13
CA LEU A 186 12.29 10.19 -17.09
C LEU A 186 13.82 10.21 -16.89
N GLU A 187 14.54 11.14 -17.54
CA GLU A 187 15.99 11.30 -17.37
C GLU A 187 16.35 11.77 -15.95
N HIS A 188 15.57 12.69 -15.38
CA HIS A 188 15.70 13.11 -13.99
C HIS A 188 15.50 11.93 -13.03
N PHE A 189 14.39 11.21 -13.19
CA PHE A 189 14.10 10.01 -12.39
C PHE A 189 15.23 8.98 -12.45
N GLU A 190 15.78 8.70 -13.65
CA GLU A 190 16.92 7.79 -13.77
C GLU A 190 18.16 8.26 -13.01
N THR A 191 18.36 9.58 -12.93
CA THR A 191 19.45 10.18 -12.15
C THR A 191 19.21 9.98 -10.66
N GLU A 192 18.02 10.27 -10.16
CA GLU A 192 17.65 10.06 -8.75
C GLU A 192 17.78 8.60 -8.31
N VAL A 193 17.41 7.64 -9.18
CA VAL A 193 17.60 6.22 -8.88
C VAL A 193 19.08 5.85 -8.80
N ARG A 194 19.93 6.41 -9.67
CA ARG A 194 21.39 6.18 -9.62
C ARG A 194 22.00 6.76 -8.34
N GLU A 195 21.57 7.94 -7.93
CA GLU A 195 22.00 8.57 -6.69
C GLU A 195 21.54 7.79 -5.45
N SER A 196 20.35 7.19 -5.52
CA SER A 196 19.77 6.36 -4.45
C SER A 196 20.27 4.91 -4.43
N GLU A 197 21.13 4.50 -5.37
CA GLU A 197 21.64 3.12 -5.44
C GLU A 197 22.25 2.59 -4.12
N PRO A 198 23.02 3.37 -3.34
CA PRO A 198 23.54 2.89 -2.06
C PRO A 198 22.43 2.46 -1.11
N ILE A 199 21.36 3.27 -0.99
CA ILE A 199 20.19 2.99 -0.15
C ILE A 199 19.47 1.75 -0.68
N LEU A 200 19.23 1.66 -1.99
CA LEU A 200 18.57 0.50 -2.60
C LEU A 200 19.35 -0.79 -2.34
N LYS A 201 20.69 -0.76 -2.46
CA LYS A 201 21.55 -1.91 -2.18
C LYS A 201 21.55 -2.30 -0.71
N GLU A 202 21.65 -1.32 0.20
CA GLU A 202 21.58 -1.53 1.64
C GLU A 202 20.27 -2.23 2.05
N LEU A 203 19.15 -1.79 1.48
CA LEU A 203 17.82 -2.34 1.73
C LEU A 203 17.51 -3.62 0.93
N GLY A 204 18.45 -4.11 0.11
CA GLY A 204 18.25 -5.32 -0.72
C GLY A 204 17.14 -5.18 -1.77
N LEU A 205 16.97 -3.95 -2.29
CA LEU A 205 16.00 -3.55 -3.30
C LEU A 205 16.62 -3.54 -4.71
N PRO A 206 15.84 -3.82 -5.76
CA PRO A 206 16.30 -3.73 -7.15
C PRO A 206 16.86 -2.35 -7.53
N THR A 207 17.88 -2.31 -8.39
CA THR A 207 18.39 -1.08 -9.04
C THR A 207 18.15 -1.13 -10.55
N LEU A 208 18.47 -0.05 -11.28
CA LEU A 208 18.43 -0.06 -12.75
C LEU A 208 19.37 -1.12 -13.35
N GLU A 209 20.51 -1.38 -12.70
CA GLU A 209 21.41 -2.46 -13.13
C GLU A 209 20.79 -3.84 -12.92
N THR A 210 19.96 -4.01 -11.88
CA THR A 210 19.26 -5.28 -11.64
C THR A 210 18.37 -5.66 -12.82
N LEU A 211 17.74 -4.68 -13.49
CA LEU A 211 16.88 -4.91 -14.67
C LEU A 211 17.64 -5.43 -15.90
N LYS A 212 18.95 -5.21 -15.98
CA LYS A 212 19.78 -5.70 -17.09
C LYS A 212 20.19 -7.15 -16.91
N THR A 213 19.98 -7.72 -15.72
CA THR A 213 20.37 -9.08 -15.38
C THR A 213 19.19 -10.05 -15.52
N ILE A 214 19.49 -11.31 -15.84
CA ILE A 214 18.48 -12.37 -15.85
C ILE A 214 18.02 -12.60 -14.40
N PRO A 215 16.71 -12.59 -14.10
CA PRO A 215 16.21 -12.81 -12.76
C PRO A 215 16.75 -14.11 -12.17
N THR A 216 17.49 -14.01 -11.07
CA THR A 216 17.90 -15.18 -10.30
C THR A 216 16.72 -15.65 -9.46
N ARG A 217 16.26 -16.89 -9.74
CA ARG A 217 15.17 -17.50 -8.97
C ARG A 217 15.73 -17.97 -7.63
N ASN A 218 15.71 -17.10 -6.62
CA ASN A 218 15.98 -17.52 -5.26
C ASN A 218 14.80 -18.37 -4.77
N GLY A 219 15.11 -19.61 -4.38
CA GLY A 219 14.14 -20.63 -3.89
C GLY A 219 13.26 -20.14 -2.74
#